data_AF-A0A2A5MA24-F1
#
_entry.id   AF-A0A2A5MA24-F1
#
_cell.length_a   1.000
_cell.length_b   1.000
_cell.length_c   1.000
_cell.angle_alpha   90.00
_cell.angle_beta   90.00
_cell.angle_gamma   90.00
#
_symmetry.space_group_name_H-M   'P 1'
#
loop_
_entity.id
_entity.type
_entity.pdbx_description
1 polymer ?
#
loop_
_entity_poly.entity_id
_entity_poly.type
_entity_poly.pdbx_seq_one_letter_code
_entity_poly.pdbx_strand_id
1 'polypeptide(L)'
;MLFLLKKIFPQLFISIILEDKKNIVKASIYRGSKLISSNEKTFDKSENLLEYIKNLSKHFLFYHTALFLDAKEQGLIPSTNIQDCEHFNIGKISL
;
A
#
# COMPACT_ATOMS: atom_id res chain seq x y z
N MET A 1 -7.34 -24.33 0.59
CA MET A 1 -6.66 -24.14 -0.72
C MET A 1 -5.92 -22.81 -0.86
N LEU A 2 -6.48 -21.67 -0.44
CA LEU A 2 -5.84 -20.35 -0.59
C LEU A 2 -4.42 -20.26 0.00
N PHE A 3 -4.18 -20.88 1.17
CA PHE A 3 -2.86 -20.93 1.80
C PHE A 3 -1.80 -21.70 0.97
N LEU A 4 -2.21 -22.69 0.18
CA LEU A 4 -1.31 -23.41 -0.72
C LEU A 4 -0.99 -22.57 -1.96
N LEU A 5 -1.98 -21.83 -2.49
CA LEU A 5 -1.78 -20.91 -3.62
C LEU A 5 -0.78 -19.79 -3.26
N LYS A 6 -0.85 -19.24 -2.03
CA LYS A 6 0.12 -18.24 -1.55
C LYS A 6 1.58 -18.72 -1.57
N LYS A 7 1.85 -20.02 -1.48
CA LYS A 7 3.22 -20.56 -1.54
C LYS A 7 3.77 -20.62 -2.96
N ILE A 8 2.90 -20.67 -3.98
CA ILE A 8 3.27 -20.93 -5.37
C ILE A 8 3.22 -19.64 -6.20
N PHE A 9 2.21 -18.79 -5.97
CA PHE A 9 2.05 -17.53 -6.68
C PHE A 9 2.96 -16.44 -6.12
N PRO A 10 3.52 -15.57 -6.98
CA PRO A 10 4.19 -14.36 -6.53
C PRO A 10 3.27 -13.48 -5.69
N GLN A 11 3.79 -12.95 -4.59
CA GLN A 11 3.14 -12.01 -3.70
C GLN A 11 3.85 -10.67 -3.79
N LEU A 12 3.09 -9.60 -3.96
CA LEU A 12 3.59 -8.24 -4.00
C LEU A 12 3.49 -7.59 -2.62
N PHE A 13 4.59 -7.04 -2.13
CA PHE A 13 4.63 -6.23 -0.92
C PHE A 13 4.98 -4.80 -1.29
N ILE A 14 4.12 -3.86 -0.92
CA ILE A 14 4.24 -2.44 -1.24
C ILE A 14 4.40 -1.67 0.07
N SER A 15 5.49 -0.94 0.21
CA SER A 15 5.67 0.05 1.28
C SER A 15 5.54 1.44 0.68
N ILE A 16 4.56 2.20 1.15
CA ILE A 16 4.35 3.61 0.80
C ILE A 16 4.92 4.45 1.93
N ILE A 17 5.84 5.35 1.62
CA ILE A 17 6.40 6.29 2.58
C ILE A 17 6.01 7.68 2.09
N LEU A 18 5.18 8.37 2.86
CA LEU A 18 4.83 9.76 2.58
C LEU A 18 5.81 10.66 3.34
N GLU A 19 6.50 11.53 2.61
CA GLU A 19 7.33 12.58 3.18
C GLU A 19 6.83 13.95 2.69
N ASP A 20 7.12 15.02 3.42
CA ASP A 20 6.66 16.40 3.12
C ASP A 20 6.75 16.80 1.63
N LYS A 21 7.85 16.47 0.96
CA LYS A 21 8.12 16.89 -0.43
C LYS A 21 8.22 15.76 -1.44
N LYS A 22 8.18 14.50 -0.98
CA LYS A 22 8.36 13.35 -1.86
C LYS A 22 7.66 12.13 -1.28
N ASN A 23 7.17 11.28 -2.16
CA ASN A 23 6.51 10.05 -1.78
C ASN A 23 7.28 8.88 -2.37
N ILE A 24 7.62 7.90 -1.55
CA ILE A 24 8.46 6.76 -1.94
C ILE A 24 7.61 5.50 -1.94
N VAL A 25 7.70 4.73 -3.01
CA VAL A 25 7.15 3.38 -3.09
C VAL A 25 8.30 2.40 -3.13
N LYS A 26 8.31 1.44 -2.22
CA LYS A 26 9.17 0.25 -2.28
C LYS A 26 8.30 -0.96 -2.54
N ALA A 27 8.45 -1.54 -3.73
CA ALA A 27 7.73 -2.74 -4.14
C ALA A 27 8.68 -3.94 -4.12
N SER A 28 8.31 -5.02 -3.45
CA SER A 28 9.07 -6.27 -3.41
C SER A 28 8.17 -7.42 -3.79
N ILE A 29 8.67 -8.30 -4.66
CA ILE A 29 7.94 -9.48 -5.14
C ILE A 29 8.60 -10.71 -4.53
N TYR A 30 7.81 -11.50 -3.80
CA TYR A 30 8.26 -12.74 -3.19
C TYR A 30 7.53 -13.94 -3.78
N ARG A 31 8.20 -15.10 -3.82
CA ARG A 31 7.54 -16.39 -4.04
C ARG A 31 7.94 -17.32 -2.91
N GLY A 32 7.01 -17.66 -2.03
CA GLY A 32 7.34 -18.28 -0.75
C GLY A 32 8.23 -17.35 0.09
N SER A 33 9.37 -17.85 0.56
CA SER A 33 10.37 -17.07 1.30
C SER A 33 11.44 -16.42 0.42
N LYS A 34 11.37 -16.58 -0.91
CA LYS A 34 12.39 -16.08 -1.83
C LYS A 34 12.01 -14.73 -2.41
N LEU A 35 12.89 -13.73 -2.26
CA LEU A 35 12.80 -12.46 -2.98
C LEU A 35 13.11 -12.70 -4.46
N ILE A 36 12.19 -12.30 -5.33
CA ILE A 36 12.33 -12.41 -6.79
C ILE A 36 12.86 -11.10 -7.37
N SER A 37 12.29 -9.99 -6.94
CA SER A 37 12.72 -8.66 -7.36
C SER A 37 12.23 -7.60 -6.38
N SER A 38 12.89 -6.45 -6.42
CA SER A 38 12.48 -5.25 -5.69
C SER A 38 12.72 -4.03 -6.57
N ASN A 39 11.84 -3.05 -6.44
CA ASN A 39 11.96 -1.75 -7.07
C ASN A 39 11.63 -0.66 -6.06
N GLU A 40 12.32 0.48 -6.20
CA GLU A 40 12.01 1.70 -5.48
C GLU A 40 11.72 2.80 -6.50
N LYS A 41 10.70 3.61 -6.23
CA LYS A 41 10.35 4.76 -7.05
C LYS A 41 9.87 5.92 -6.19
N THR A 42 10.28 7.12 -6.56
CA THR A 42 9.91 8.37 -5.90
C THR A 42 8.95 9.16 -6.77
N PHE A 43 7.99 9.83 -6.14
CA PHE A 43 6.96 10.64 -6.78
C PHE A 43 6.81 11.96 -6.04
N ASP A 44 6.79 13.06 -6.79
CA ASP A 44 6.54 14.40 -6.23
C ASP A 44 5.06 14.62 -5.87
N LYS A 45 4.15 13.83 -6.48
CA LYS A 45 2.70 13.94 -6.32
C LYS A 45 2.07 12.63 -5.88
N SER A 46 1.18 12.70 -4.88
CA SER A 46 0.45 11.55 -4.34
C SER A 46 -0.42 10.85 -5.38
N GLU A 47 -1.02 11.59 -6.31
CA GLU A 47 -1.93 11.03 -7.32
C GLU A 47 -1.18 10.07 -8.25
N ASN A 48 0.02 10.44 -8.68
CA ASN A 48 0.88 9.62 -9.53
C ASN A 48 1.34 8.35 -8.81
N LEU A 49 1.63 8.46 -7.52
CA LEU A 49 1.96 7.31 -6.68
C LEU A 49 0.77 6.34 -6.59
N LEU A 50 -0.43 6.86 -6.33
CA LEU A 50 -1.64 6.05 -6.21
C LEU A 50 -1.98 5.34 -7.52
N GLU A 51 -1.85 6.02 -8.66
CA GLU A 51 -2.03 5.42 -9.98
C GLU A 51 -1.00 4.32 -10.24
N TYR A 52 0.27 4.56 -9.93
CA TYR A 52 1.33 3.56 -10.06
C TYR A 52 1.01 2.30 -9.25
N ILE A 53 0.60 2.45 -7.99
CA ILE A 53 0.24 1.31 -7.12
C ILE A 53 -0.99 0.58 -7.66
N LYS A 54 -2.04 1.30 -8.07
CA LYS A 54 -3.23 0.68 -8.68
C LYS A 54 -2.87 -0.16 -9.90
N ASN A 55 -1.98 0.33 -10.75
CA ASN A 55 -1.56 -0.40 -11.95
C ASN A 55 -0.67 -1.58 -11.61
N LEU A 56 0.26 -1.43 -10.66
CA LEU A 56 1.13 -2.51 -10.21
C LEU A 56 0.34 -3.66 -9.57
N SER A 57 -0.57 -3.35 -8.64
CA SER A 57 -1.33 -4.37 -7.89
C SER A 57 -2.25 -5.21 -8.77
N LYS A 58 -2.74 -4.69 -9.91
CA LYS A 58 -3.60 -5.45 -10.86
C LYS A 58 -2.91 -6.70 -11.41
N HIS A 59 -1.57 -6.74 -11.43
CA HIS A 59 -0.81 -7.86 -11.94
C HIS A 59 -0.62 -9.00 -10.93
N PHE A 60 -1.09 -8.83 -9.68
CA PHE A 60 -0.86 -9.79 -8.60
C PHE A 60 -2.18 -10.23 -7.98
N LEU A 61 -2.34 -11.55 -7.82
CA LEU A 61 -3.45 -12.11 -7.07
C LEU A 61 -3.36 -11.80 -5.58
N PHE A 62 -2.14 -11.74 -5.05
CA PHE A 62 -1.87 -11.44 -3.65
C PHE A 62 -0.95 -10.22 -3.56
N TYR A 63 -1.46 -9.14 -2.97
CA TYR A 63 -0.67 -7.97 -2.67
C TYR A 63 -0.98 -7.45 -1.26
N HIS A 64 0.04 -6.88 -0.63
CA HIS A 64 -0.02 -6.31 0.70
C HIS A 64 0.59 -4.91 0.66
N THR A 65 -0.12 -3.94 1.21
CA THR A 65 0.32 -2.54 1.24
C THR A 65 0.45 -2.08 2.67
N ALA A 66 1.59 -1.48 3.00
CA ALA A 66 1.83 -0.79 4.26
C ALA A 66 2.08 0.70 3.98
N LEU A 67 1.51 1.56 4.82
CA LEU A 67 1.68 3.01 4.76
C LEU A 67 2.53 3.47 5.95
N PHE A 68 3.58 4.22 5.65
CA PHE A 68 4.50 4.83 6.59
C PHE A 68 4.38 6.35 6.45
N LEU A 69 4.15 7.01 7.58
CA LEU A 69 3.93 8.44 7.68
C LEU A 69 5.13 9.07 8.38
N ASP A 70 5.66 10.17 7.83
CA ASP A 70 6.76 10.93 8.43
C ASP A 70 6.27 11.89 9.53
N ALA A 71 4.97 12.23 9.52
CA ALA A 71 4.32 13.10 10.49
C ALA A 71 3.03 12.47 11.03
N LYS A 72 2.74 12.67 12.32
CA LYS A 72 1.53 12.13 12.96
C LYS A 72 0.26 12.73 12.35
N GLU A 73 0.37 13.97 11.93
CA GLU A 73 -0.68 14.79 11.34
C GLU A 73 -1.24 14.18 10.05
N GLN A 74 -0.41 13.44 9.30
CA GLN A 74 -0.84 12.74 8.07
C GLN A 74 -1.82 11.59 8.35
N GLY A 75 -1.86 11.08 9.58
CA GLY A 75 -2.82 10.07 10.01
C GLY A 75 -4.08 10.66 10.63
N LEU A 76 -4.18 11.99 10.74
CA LEU A 76 -5.34 12.64 11.32
C LEU A 76 -6.48 12.71 10.32
N ILE A 77 -7.66 12.34 10.78
CA ILE A 77 -8.90 12.69 10.11
C ILE A 77 -9.17 14.16 10.46
N PRO A 78 -9.45 15.04 9.49
CA PRO A 78 -9.74 16.46 9.75
C PRO A 78 -11.17 16.64 10.32
N SER A 79 -11.55 15.79 11.28
CA SER A 79 -12.81 15.88 12.01
C SER A 79 -12.64 15.30 13.41
N THR A 80 -13.31 15.93 14.36
CA THR A 80 -13.49 15.43 15.73
C THR A 80 -14.78 14.64 15.90
N ASN A 81 -15.64 14.61 14.87
CA ASN A 81 -16.87 13.84 14.88
C ASN A 81 -16.62 12.40 14.39
N ILE A 82 -16.96 11.43 15.23
CA ILE A 82 -16.80 10.00 14.91
C ILE A 82 -17.61 9.57 13.67
N GLN A 83 -18.74 10.21 13.38
CA GLN A 83 -19.54 9.88 12.19
C GLN A 83 -18.81 10.23 10.88
N ASP A 84 -17.93 11.22 10.90
CA ASP A 84 -17.18 11.63 9.71
C ASP A 84 -16.15 10.56 9.30
N CYS A 85 -15.74 9.69 10.23
CA CYS A 85 -14.83 8.57 9.95
C CYS A 85 -15.39 7.63 8.87
N GLU A 86 -16.72 7.50 8.76
CA GLU A 86 -17.37 6.67 7.75
C GLU A 86 -17.12 7.15 6.32
N HIS A 87 -17.00 8.46 6.12
CA HIS A 87 -16.71 9.09 4.82
C HIS A 87 -15.29 8.75 4.35
N PHE A 88 -14.37 8.52 5.28
CA PHE A 88 -13.00 8.08 5.02
C PHE A 88 -12.86 6.55 4.94
N ASN A 89 -13.98 5.80 5.04
CA ASN A 89 -14.02 4.34 5.04
C ASN A 89 -13.17 3.67 6.12
N ILE A 90 -12.89 4.38 7.22
CA ILE A 90 -12.10 3.87 8.33
C ILE A 90 -12.95 2.88 9.13
N GLY A 91 -12.40 1.70 9.43
CA GLY A 91 -13.10 0.63 10.16
C GLY A 91 -13.99 -0.28 9.30
N LYS A 92 -14.18 0.02 8.01
CA LYS A 92 -14.82 -0.91 7.07
C LYS A 92 -13.79 -1.95 6.63
N ILE A 93 -13.90 -3.17 7.15
CA ILE A 93 -13.16 -4.31 6.60
C ILE A 93 -13.66 -4.52 5.17
N SER A 94 -12.80 -4.38 4.15
CA SER A 94 -13.17 -4.75 2.79
C SER A 94 -13.38 -6.27 2.75
N LEU A 95 -14.62 -6.69 2.50
CA LEU A 95 -14.95 -8.07 2.14
C LEU A 95 -14.33 -8.44 0.80
#